data_AF-A0A9E2RIJ8-F1
#
_entry.id   AF-A0A9E2RIJ8-F1
#
_cell.length_a   1.000
_cell.length_b   1.000
_cell.length_c   1.000
_cell.angle_alpha   90.00
_cell.angle_beta   90.00
_cell.angle_gamma   90.00
#
_symmetry.space_group_name_H-M   'P 1'
#
loop_
_entity.id
_entity.type
_entity.pdbx_description
1 polymer ?
#
loop_
_entity_poly.entity_id
_entity_poly.type
_entity_poly.pdbx_seq_one_letter_code
_entity_poly.pdbx_strand_id
1 'polypeptide(L)'
;MKSVVRIQRQGKVKDVRASAAASGLPTEEIETKVALIQALIPLGLQAVGEALDADVTAWAGPRYCRTGGQAGVVRWGRQRGSVYLADQKLPIAVPRVRNQAANREVALTTYEQLQCPRAADAGLFRKILVGLTCRQYKACAEAVPPPPLG
;
A
#
# COMPACT_ATOMS: atom_id res chain seq x y z
N MET A 1 49.36 -10.13 -38.68
CA MET A 1 49.12 -11.26 -37.75
C MET A 1 49.29 -10.74 -36.33
N LYS A 2 48.22 -10.67 -35.51
CA LYS A 2 48.30 -10.23 -34.11
C LYS A 2 48.21 -11.46 -33.21
N SER A 3 49.28 -11.75 -32.47
CA SER A 3 49.35 -12.90 -31.57
C SER A 3 48.48 -12.68 -30.34
N VAL A 4 47.54 -13.59 -30.11
CA VAL A 4 46.72 -13.60 -28.90
C VAL A 4 47.54 -14.23 -27.77
N VAL A 5 47.80 -13.45 -26.72
CA VAL A 5 48.42 -13.96 -25.49
C VAL A 5 47.33 -14.66 -24.67
N ARG A 6 47.38 -15.99 -24.60
CA ARG A 6 46.56 -16.80 -23.69
C ARG A 6 47.17 -16.74 -22.30
N ILE A 7 46.53 -15.98 -21.40
CA ILE A 7 46.87 -16.02 -19.97
C ILE A 7 46.23 -17.27 -19.37
N GLN A 8 47.03 -18.32 -19.15
CA GLN A 8 46.66 -19.41 -18.26
C GLN A 8 46.97 -18.95 -16.83
N ARG A 9 45.95 -18.64 -16.04
CA ARG A 9 46.05 -18.56 -14.58
C ARG A 9 45.07 -19.58 -13.98
N GLN A 10 45.61 -20.73 -13.57
CA GLN A 10 44.97 -21.58 -12.58
C GLN A 10 44.99 -20.82 -11.24
N GLY A 11 44.04 -19.91 -11.07
CA GLY A 11 43.72 -19.36 -9.76
C GLY A 11 42.94 -20.40 -8.98
N LYS A 12 43.53 -20.92 -7.91
CA LYS A 12 42.84 -21.77 -6.93
C LYS A 12 41.72 -20.94 -6.31
N VAL A 13 40.49 -21.12 -6.80
CA VAL A 13 39.30 -20.50 -6.21
C VAL A 13 39.12 -21.15 -4.85
N LYS A 14 39.48 -20.41 -3.79
CA LYS A 14 39.00 -20.74 -2.45
C LYS A 14 37.50 -20.55 -2.51
N ASP A 15 36.75 -21.64 -2.37
CA ASP A 15 35.36 -21.57 -1.94
C ASP A 15 35.36 -20.86 -0.58
N VAL A 16 35.17 -19.56 -0.62
CA VAL A 16 34.72 -18.81 0.54
C VAL A 16 33.32 -19.31 0.75
N ARG A 17 33.20 -20.39 1.54
CA ARG A 17 31.95 -20.83 2.13
C ARG A 17 31.25 -19.56 2.56
N ALA A 18 30.08 -19.31 1.96
CA ALA A 18 29.17 -18.27 2.37
C ALA A 18 28.71 -18.58 3.79
N SER A 19 29.57 -18.30 4.76
CA SER A 19 29.29 -18.39 6.19
C SER A 19 29.39 -16.98 6.73
N ALA A 20 28.35 -16.20 6.45
CA ALA A 20 27.98 -15.07 7.27
C ALA A 20 26.45 -15.08 7.31
N ALA A 21 25.97 -15.85 8.29
CA ALA A 21 24.65 -15.84 8.89
C ALA A 21 23.56 -15.06 8.15
N ALA A 22 22.60 -15.81 7.61
CA ALA A 22 21.23 -15.34 7.52
C ALA A 22 20.78 -14.95 8.94
N SER A 23 20.97 -13.70 9.33
CA SER A 23 20.32 -13.11 10.49
C SER A 23 18.88 -12.74 10.11
N GLY A 24 18.12 -13.75 9.71
CA GLY A 24 16.66 -13.66 9.62
C GLY A 24 16.09 -13.70 11.04
N LEU A 25 15.02 -12.96 11.28
CA LEU A 25 14.23 -13.12 12.50
C LEU A 25 13.78 -14.60 12.58
N PRO A 26 13.73 -15.20 13.78
CA PRO A 26 13.14 -16.53 13.95
C PRO A 26 11.69 -16.52 13.44
N THR A 27 11.27 -17.57 12.73
CA THR A 27 9.98 -17.65 12.04
C THR A 27 8.79 -17.30 12.94
N GLU A 28 8.81 -17.76 14.20
CA GLU A 28 7.80 -17.45 15.23
C GLU A 28 7.63 -15.93 15.48
N GLU A 29 8.72 -15.18 15.46
CA GLU A 29 8.71 -13.73 15.67
C GLU A 29 8.12 -13.01 14.45
N ILE A 30 8.35 -13.54 13.25
CA ILE A 30 7.75 -13.03 12.01
C ILE A 30 6.24 -13.29 12.03
N GLU A 31 5.81 -14.51 12.38
CA GLU A 31 4.39 -14.87 12.47
C GLU A 31 3.64 -13.98 13.47
N THR A 32 4.23 -13.76 14.64
CA THR A 32 3.65 -12.87 15.67
C THR A 32 3.52 -11.43 15.16
N LYS A 33 4.55 -10.91 14.47
CA LYS A 33 4.50 -9.56 13.88
C LYS A 33 3.45 -9.45 12.77
N VAL A 34 3.34 -10.45 11.90
CA VAL A 34 2.34 -10.49 10.83
C VAL A 34 0.94 -10.53 11.43
N ALA A 35 0.71 -11.39 12.42
CA ALA A 35 -0.58 -11.47 13.11
C ALA A 35 -0.96 -10.14 13.77
N LEU A 36 0.00 -9.46 14.41
CA LEU A 36 -0.21 -8.13 14.96
C LEU A 36 -0.58 -7.11 13.87
N ILE A 37 0.17 -7.06 12.76
CA ILE A 37 -0.11 -6.14 11.65
C ILE A 37 -1.52 -6.38 11.09
N GLN A 38 -1.92 -7.65 10.90
CA GLN A 38 -3.26 -8.00 10.44
C GLN A 38 -4.35 -7.59 11.44
N ALA A 39 -4.09 -7.75 12.75
CA ALA A 39 -5.01 -7.32 13.80
C ALA A 39 -5.18 -5.79 13.88
N LEU A 40 -4.21 -5.01 13.38
CA LEU A 40 -4.30 -3.55 13.31
C LEU A 40 -5.16 -3.06 12.13
N ILE A 41 -5.38 -3.86 11.09
CA ILE A 41 -6.16 -3.47 9.91
C ILE A 41 -7.59 -3.03 10.29
N PRO A 42 -8.37 -3.81 11.09
CA PRO A 42 -9.69 -3.38 11.54
C PRO A 42 -9.69 -2.05 12.28
N LEU A 43 -8.67 -1.78 13.11
CA LEU A 43 -8.54 -0.52 13.83
C LEU A 43 -8.27 0.65 12.87
N GLY A 44 -7.40 0.45 11.88
CA GLY A 44 -7.17 1.43 10.82
C GLY A 44 -8.43 1.73 10.03
N LEU A 45 -9.22 0.71 9.68
CA LEU A 45 -10.49 0.88 8.98
C LEU A 45 -11.55 1.59 9.84
N GLN A 46 -11.56 1.36 11.16
CA GLN A 46 -12.41 2.10 12.08
C GLN A 46 -12.04 3.59 12.08
N ALA A 47 -10.75 3.92 12.22
CA ALA A 47 -10.27 5.30 12.18
C ALA A 47 -10.60 6.00 10.85
N VAL A 48 -10.49 5.29 9.72
CA VAL A 48 -10.96 5.80 8.42
C VAL A 48 -12.46 6.08 8.44
N GLY A 49 -13.26 5.18 9.01
CA GLY A 49 -14.70 5.38 9.16
C GLY A 49 -15.04 6.63 9.95
N GLU A 50 -14.38 6.86 11.09
CA GLU A 50 -14.55 8.04 11.93
C GLU A 50 -14.17 9.34 11.18
N ALA A 51 -13.07 9.32 10.42
CA ALA A 51 -12.66 10.47 9.62
C ALA A 51 -13.67 10.79 8.49
N LEU A 52 -14.21 9.78 7.82
CA LEU A 52 -15.26 9.97 6.81
C LEU A 52 -16.57 10.46 7.42
N ASP A 53 -16.94 9.97 8.60
CA ASP A 53 -18.14 10.42 9.31
C ASP A 53 -17.98 11.87 9.82
N ALA A 54 -16.76 12.31 10.14
CA ALA A 54 -16.45 13.71 10.45
C ALA A 54 -16.65 14.61 9.22
N ASP A 55 -16.16 14.22 8.04
CA ASP A 55 -16.41 14.94 6.78
C ASP A 55 -17.91 15.05 6.48
N VAL A 56 -18.64 13.94 6.61
CA VAL A 56 -20.10 13.91 6.43
C VAL A 56 -20.78 14.85 7.41
N THR A 57 -20.31 14.92 8.65
CA THR A 57 -20.85 15.81 9.69
C THR A 57 -20.54 17.27 9.38
N ALA A 58 -19.38 17.59 8.80
CA ALA A 58 -19.06 18.93 8.35
C ALA A 58 -19.99 19.40 7.22
N TRP A 59 -20.38 18.51 6.30
CA TRP A 59 -21.30 18.84 5.21
C TRP A 59 -22.77 18.84 5.62
N ALA A 60 -23.22 17.78 6.30
CA ALA A 60 -24.64 17.52 6.56
C ALA A 60 -25.06 17.77 8.04
N GLY A 61 -24.16 18.31 8.87
CA GLY A 61 -24.40 18.58 10.29
C GLY A 61 -24.46 17.30 11.15
N PRO A 62 -24.61 17.39 12.48
CA PRO A 62 -24.71 16.22 13.35
C PRO A 62 -25.91 15.33 13.02
N ARG A 63 -25.82 14.04 13.37
CA ARG A 63 -26.92 13.10 13.15
C ARG A 63 -28.13 13.49 14.00
N TYR A 64 -29.33 13.37 13.43
CA TYR A 64 -30.61 13.72 14.09
C TYR A 64 -30.76 15.21 14.44
N CYS A 65 -29.86 16.08 13.99
CA CYS A 65 -30.00 17.52 14.12
C CYS A 65 -30.48 18.11 12.79
N ARG A 66 -31.42 19.06 12.86
CA ARG A 66 -31.93 19.79 11.69
C ARG A 66 -31.07 21.02 11.34
N THR A 67 -30.05 21.32 12.13
CA THR A 67 -29.24 22.53 12.07
C THR A 67 -27.77 22.18 12.21
N GLY A 68 -26.87 22.96 11.61
CA GLY A 68 -25.41 22.81 11.73
C GLY A 68 -24.70 22.18 10.53
N GLY A 69 -25.42 21.82 9.47
CA GLY A 69 -24.86 21.44 8.17
C GLY A 69 -24.98 22.55 7.14
N GLN A 70 -24.36 22.36 5.97
CA GLN A 70 -24.60 23.23 4.83
C GLN A 70 -26.03 23.10 4.32
N ALA A 71 -26.62 24.25 3.93
CA ALA A 71 -27.99 24.31 3.44
C ALA A 71 -28.18 23.44 2.19
N GLY A 72 -29.22 22.60 2.20
CA GLY A 72 -29.56 21.71 1.09
C GLY A 72 -28.65 20.49 0.94
N VAL A 73 -27.68 20.28 1.84
CA VAL A 73 -26.77 19.12 1.80
C VAL A 73 -27.27 18.04 2.75
N VAL A 74 -27.44 16.81 2.24
CA VAL A 74 -28.04 15.69 2.97
C VAL A 74 -27.20 14.41 2.86
N ARG A 75 -27.35 13.53 3.85
CA ARG A 75 -26.81 12.16 3.82
C ARG A 75 -27.59 11.32 2.80
N TRP A 76 -26.88 10.65 1.90
CA TRP A 76 -27.48 9.92 0.76
C TRP A 76 -27.22 8.40 0.81
N GLY A 77 -26.77 7.89 1.96
CA GLY A 77 -26.49 6.47 2.19
C GLY A 77 -25.01 6.13 2.11
N ARG A 78 -24.70 4.88 1.71
CA ARG A 78 -23.33 4.38 1.54
C ARG A 78 -23.19 3.66 0.20
N GLN A 79 -21.98 3.65 -0.35
CA GLN A 79 -21.61 2.87 -1.53
C GLN A 79 -20.41 1.96 -1.24
N ARG A 80 -20.25 0.91 -2.05
CA ARG A 80 -19.02 0.11 -2.03
C ARG A 80 -17.89 0.93 -2.64
N GLY A 81 -16.77 0.98 -1.94
CA GLY A 81 -15.54 1.59 -2.43
C GLY A 81 -14.34 0.93 -1.78
N SER A 82 -13.19 1.58 -1.90
CA SER A 82 -11.94 1.13 -1.32
C SER A 82 -11.11 2.31 -0.86
N VAL A 83 -10.16 2.09 0.05
CA VAL A 83 -9.12 3.03 0.47
C VAL A 83 -7.77 2.34 0.50
N TYR A 84 -6.69 3.11 0.48
CA TYR A 84 -5.35 2.61 0.74
C TYR A 84 -4.98 2.82 2.21
N LEU A 85 -4.53 1.76 2.88
CA LEU A 85 -3.76 1.83 4.12
C LEU A 85 -2.31 1.47 3.79
N ALA A 86 -1.44 2.49 3.76
CA ALA A 86 -0.12 2.41 3.14
C ALA A 86 -0.22 1.93 1.68
N ASP A 87 0.24 0.72 1.39
CA ASP A 87 0.23 0.13 0.04
C ASP A 87 -0.90 -0.91 -0.13
N GLN A 88 -1.68 -1.18 0.92
CA GLN A 88 -2.76 -2.16 0.88
C GLN A 88 -4.08 -1.49 0.51
N LYS A 89 -4.69 -1.90 -0.61
CA LYS A 89 -6.04 -1.49 -0.99
C LYS A 89 -7.08 -2.34 -0.26
N LEU A 90 -7.95 -1.69 0.49
CA LEU A 90 -8.95 -2.35 1.34
C LEU A 90 -10.37 -1.85 1.04
N PRO A 91 -11.37 -2.74 0.99
CA PRO A 91 -12.75 -2.38 0.70
C PRO A 91 -13.40 -1.69 1.90
N ILE A 92 -14.21 -0.65 1.64
CA ILE A 92 -15.01 0.03 2.66
C ILE A 92 -16.40 0.42 2.12
N ALA A 93 -17.33 0.67 3.05
CA ALA A 93 -18.63 1.27 2.74
C ALA A 93 -18.54 2.79 2.87
N VAL A 94 -18.29 3.49 1.76
CA VAL A 94 -18.07 4.93 1.70
C VAL A 94 -19.39 5.67 1.92
N PRO A 95 -19.50 6.58 2.91
CA PRO A 95 -20.69 7.41 3.07
C PRO A 95 -20.85 8.39 1.91
N ARG A 96 -22.09 8.69 1.58
CA ARG A 96 -22.45 9.59 0.48
C ARG A 96 -23.15 10.82 1.00
N VAL A 97 -22.81 11.96 0.43
CA VAL A 97 -23.43 13.24 0.73
C VAL A 97 -23.88 13.88 -0.56
N ARG A 98 -25.13 14.36 -0.60
CA ARG A 98 -25.73 14.95 -1.79
C ARG A 98 -26.21 16.36 -1.51
N ASN A 99 -25.86 17.29 -2.40
CA ASN A 99 -26.47 18.61 -2.43
C ASN A 99 -27.76 18.54 -3.25
N GLN A 100 -28.91 18.72 -2.60
CA GLN A 100 -30.23 18.67 -3.25
C GLN A 100 -30.47 19.88 -4.14
N ALA A 101 -30.02 21.07 -3.74
CA ALA A 101 -30.21 22.30 -4.51
C ALA A 101 -29.48 22.26 -5.87
N ALA A 102 -28.25 21.73 -5.88
CA ALA A 102 -27.45 21.54 -7.09
C ALA A 102 -27.64 20.16 -7.73
N ASN A 103 -28.51 19.31 -7.16
CA ASN A 103 -28.78 17.94 -7.58
C ASN A 103 -27.52 17.07 -7.84
N ARG A 104 -26.44 17.29 -7.08
CA ARG A 104 -25.13 16.66 -7.30
C ARG A 104 -24.59 15.99 -6.04
N GLU A 105 -23.76 14.97 -6.23
CA GLU A 105 -22.99 14.37 -5.14
C GLU A 105 -21.83 15.29 -4.74
N VAL A 106 -21.54 15.33 -3.44
CA VAL A 106 -20.43 16.08 -2.88
C VAL A 106 -19.30 15.09 -2.59
N ALA A 107 -18.13 15.34 -3.18
CA ALA A 107 -16.95 14.55 -2.89
C ALA A 107 -16.46 14.78 -1.46
N LEU A 108 -16.03 13.70 -0.80
CA LEU A 108 -15.44 13.78 0.54
C LEU A 108 -13.93 13.89 0.40
N THR A 109 -13.35 15.01 0.85
CA THR A 109 -11.92 15.27 0.74
C THR A 109 -11.08 14.17 1.37
N THR A 110 -11.48 13.66 2.54
CA THR A 110 -10.78 12.56 3.21
C THR A 110 -10.79 11.28 2.37
N TYR A 111 -11.91 11.00 1.70
CA TYR A 111 -12.01 9.82 0.84
C TYR A 111 -11.06 9.90 -0.36
N GLU A 112 -10.97 11.07 -1.00
CA GLU A 112 -10.07 11.32 -2.13
C GLU A 112 -8.59 11.19 -1.72
N GLN A 113 -8.22 11.74 -0.56
CA GLN A 113 -6.85 11.62 -0.03
C GLN A 113 -6.45 10.16 0.23
N LEU A 114 -7.39 9.33 0.64
CA LEU A 114 -7.18 7.91 0.87
C LEU A 114 -7.26 7.04 -0.40
N GLN A 115 -7.42 7.64 -1.59
CA GLN A 115 -7.31 6.91 -2.87
C GLN A 115 -5.88 6.82 -3.39
N CYS A 116 -4.95 7.58 -2.83
CA CYS A 116 -3.55 7.49 -3.17
C CYS A 116 -2.86 6.49 -2.23
N PRO A 117 -2.18 5.46 -2.74
CA PRO A 117 -1.24 4.70 -1.91
C PRO A 117 -0.20 5.68 -1.36
N ARG A 118 0.42 5.31 -0.24
CA ARG A 118 1.63 6.03 0.20
C ARG A 118 2.56 6.06 -1.02
N ALA A 119 3.22 7.19 -1.28
CA ALA A 119 4.27 7.20 -2.28
C ALA A 119 5.29 6.15 -1.84
N ALA A 120 5.20 4.95 -2.43
CA ALA A 120 6.20 3.91 -2.36
C ALA A 120 7.52 4.65 -2.47
N ASP A 121 8.39 4.54 -1.46
CA ASP A 121 9.66 5.25 -1.44
C ASP A 121 10.35 4.93 -2.76
N ALA A 122 10.21 5.79 -3.77
CA ALA A 122 10.75 5.54 -5.09
C ALA A 122 12.27 5.44 -4.97
N GLY A 123 12.84 6.11 -3.96
CA GLY A 123 14.20 5.95 -3.51
C GLY A 123 14.53 4.56 -2.93
N LEU A 124 13.62 3.90 -2.19
CA LEU A 124 13.81 2.53 -1.70
C LEU A 124 13.73 1.53 -2.85
N PHE A 125 12.70 1.61 -3.69
CA PHE A 125 12.59 0.79 -4.90
C PHE A 125 13.77 1.01 -5.83
N ARG A 126 14.22 2.25 -6.01
CA ARG A 126 15.43 2.57 -6.78
C ARG A 126 16.68 2.02 -6.12
N LYS A 127 16.83 2.07 -4.78
CA LYS A 127 17.98 1.46 -4.07
C LYS A 127 18.00 -0.07 -4.22
N ILE A 128 16.83 -0.71 -4.20
CA ILE A 128 16.69 -2.16 -4.43
C ILE A 128 17.00 -2.49 -5.89
N LEU A 129 16.41 -1.78 -6.85
CA LEU A 129 16.62 -1.98 -8.29
C LEU A 129 18.06 -1.64 -8.73
N VAL A 130 18.71 -0.65 -8.12
CA VAL A 130 20.12 -0.32 -8.35
C VAL A 130 21.04 -1.32 -7.64
N GLY A 131 20.62 -1.86 -6.49
CA GLY A 131 21.34 -2.90 -5.74
C GLY A 131 21.24 -4.30 -6.36
N LEU A 132 20.19 -4.55 -7.15
CA LEU A 132 20.10 -5.73 -8.01
C LEU A 132 21.06 -5.54 -9.19
N THR A 133 22.23 -6.16 -9.13
CA THR A 133 23.07 -6.25 -10.31
C THR A 133 22.27 -6.89 -11.45
N CYS A 134 22.44 -6.45 -12.70
CA CYS A 134 21.71 -6.99 -13.86
C CYS A 134 21.78 -8.54 -13.95
N ARG A 135 22.84 -9.12 -13.36
CA ARG A 135 23.05 -10.57 -13.26
C ARG A 135 22.05 -11.28 -12.35
N GLN A 136 21.55 -10.61 -11.31
CA GLN A 136 20.57 -11.15 -10.36
C GLN A 136 19.12 -10.83 -10.74
N TYR A 137 18.90 -9.86 -11.64
CA TYR A 137 17.57 -9.47 -12.11
C TYR A 137 16.78 -10.64 -12.70
N LYS A 138 17.44 -11.50 -13.49
CA LYS A 138 16.79 -12.67 -14.11
C LYS A 138 16.24 -13.66 -13.07
N ALA A 139 17.04 -13.97 -12.04
CA ALA A 139 16.62 -14.89 -10.97
C ALA A 139 15.48 -14.33 -10.11
N CYS A 140 15.45 -13.00 -9.88
CA CYS A 140 14.36 -12.35 -9.16
C CYS A 140 13.09 -12.21 -10.00
N ALA A 141 13.20 -11.94 -11.30
CA ALA A 141 12.06 -11.81 -12.21
C ALA A 141 11.30 -13.13 -12.39
N GLU A 142 12.01 -14.26 -12.38
CA GLU A 142 11.42 -15.61 -12.46
C GLU A 142 10.73 -16.04 -11.15
N ALA A 143 10.99 -15.36 -10.03
CA ALA A 143 10.38 -15.65 -8.72
C ALA A 143 9.05 -14.91 -8.49
N VAL A 144 8.63 -14.04 -9.41
CA VAL A 144 7.33 -13.37 -9.33
C VAL A 144 6.25 -14.32 -9.83
N PRO A 145 5.28 -14.74 -8.99
CA PRO A 145 4.19 -15.59 -9.45
C PRO A 145 3.37 -14.85 -10.52
N PRO A 146 2.83 -15.56 -11.53
CA PRO A 146 2.02 -14.93 -12.56
C PRO A 146 0.82 -14.23 -11.91
N PRO A 147 0.40 -13.05 -12.43
CA PRO A 147 -0.79 -12.38 -11.93
C PRO A 147 -1.98 -13.33 -12.02
N PRO A 148 -2.90 -13.33 -11.04
CA PRO A 148 -4.05 -14.21 -11.05
C PRO A 148 -4.85 -13.96 -12.33
N LEU A 149 -5.06 -15.03 -13.12
CA LEU A 149 -5.87 -15.00 -14.33
C LEU A 149 -7.33 -14.78 -13.90
N GLY A 150 -7.93 -13.69 -14.41
CA GLY A 150 -9.36 -13.41 -14.33
C GLY A 150 -10.08 -13.83 -15.60
#